data_AF-A0A4S4K7V3-F1
#
_entry.id   AF-A0A4S4K7V3-F1
#
_cell.length_a   1.000
_cell.length_b   1.000
_cell.length_c   1.000
_cell.angle_alpha   90.00
_cell.angle_beta   90.00
_cell.angle_gamma   90.00
#
_symmetry.space_group_name_H-M   'P 1'
#
loop_
_entity.id
_entity.type
_entity.pdbx_description
1 polymer ?
#
loop_
_entity_poly.entity_id
_entity_poly.type
_entity_poly.pdbx_seq_one_letter_code
_entity_poly.pdbx_strand_id
1 'polypeptide(L)'
;MLLFLPETLRSLVGDGSIRPHPFYRPLIPIIGRTLSDSEAAAQEKPPKTAFTNPLRLFLSLVITLLLIFNAVLCAVFYGVTASISTLFVEAYPSLTEIEIGLCFLAIGGGMLFGSCFTGRILDKEYRKVKENLEQKCRDDPESTMKPEDVTKDENFPIEYARLRTMPIYYVLFVVACIAYGWCLDRKVNIAGPLILQILIGYTVISIMNTIQTLIVDLNPSQGSSITACNNLIRCTAGAVLVSVIDLIIKAMGVG
;
A
#
# COMPACT_ATOMS: atom_id res chain seq x y z
N MET A 1 -0.88 -9.88 18.09
CA MET A 1 -0.92 -10.99 17.10
C MET A 1 -0.61 -12.35 17.72
N LEU A 2 0.46 -12.50 18.52
CA LEU A 2 0.89 -13.77 19.15
C LEU A 2 -0.17 -14.51 20.00
N LEU A 3 -1.18 -13.80 20.53
CA LEU A 3 -2.16 -14.39 21.45
C LEU A 3 -3.34 -15.10 20.75
N PHE A 4 -3.70 -14.68 19.54
CA PHE A 4 -4.99 -15.04 18.92
C PHE A 4 -4.91 -15.47 17.45
N LEU A 5 -3.84 -15.11 16.74
CA LEU A 5 -3.71 -15.46 15.33
C LEU A 5 -2.89 -16.74 15.18
N PRO A 6 -3.41 -17.78 14.49
CA PRO A 6 -2.60 -18.94 14.14
C PRO A 6 -1.48 -18.52 13.19
N GLU A 7 -0.34 -19.19 13.29
CA GLU A 7 0.79 -19.01 12.39
C GLU A 7 0.35 -19.30 10.94
N THR A 8 0.60 -18.35 10.02
CA THR A 8 0.19 -18.44 8.61
C THR A 8 1.35 -18.67 7.66
N LEU A 9 2.58 -18.81 8.18
CA LEU A 9 3.74 -19.07 7.36
C LEU A 9 3.58 -20.44 6.68
N ARG A 10 3.33 -20.42 5.36
CA ARG A 10 3.14 -21.63 4.53
C ARG A 10 4.29 -22.62 4.66
N SER A 11 5.53 -22.15 4.84
CA SER A 11 6.68 -23.04 5.03
C SER A 11 6.68 -23.76 6.39
N LEU A 12 5.90 -23.29 7.37
CA LEU A 12 5.81 -23.89 8.72
C LEU A 12 4.52 -24.67 8.93
N VAL A 13 3.40 -24.21 8.35
CA VAL A 13 2.05 -24.72 8.62
C VAL A 13 1.36 -25.25 7.35
N GLY A 14 1.98 -25.12 6.17
CA GLY A 14 1.32 -25.41 4.89
C GLY A 14 0.11 -24.51 4.68
N ASP A 15 -1.01 -25.08 4.25
CA ASP A 15 -2.31 -24.38 4.15
C ASP A 15 -3.08 -24.35 5.49
N GLY A 16 -2.37 -24.37 6.62
CA GLY A 16 -2.97 -24.48 7.96
C GLY A 16 -3.21 -25.93 8.41
N SER A 17 -2.79 -26.92 7.60
CA SER A 17 -3.00 -28.35 7.85
C SER A 17 -1.90 -29.00 8.69
N ILE A 18 -0.72 -28.39 8.76
CA ILE A 18 0.43 -28.93 9.51
C ILE A 18 0.51 -28.25 10.88
N ARG A 19 0.57 -29.02 11.96
CA ARG A 19 0.65 -28.47 13.32
C ARG A 19 2.00 -27.76 13.55
N PRO A 20 2.03 -26.45 13.91
CA PRO A 20 3.27 -25.74 14.20
C PRO A 20 3.91 -26.18 15.52
N HIS A 21 5.22 -25.94 15.64
CA HIS A 21 6.00 -26.23 16.86
C HIS A 21 5.39 -25.51 18.08
N PRO A 22 5.43 -26.09 19.31
CA PRO A 22 4.72 -25.56 20.49
C PRO A 22 4.96 -24.08 20.81
N PHE A 23 6.14 -23.55 20.49
CA PHE A 23 6.50 -22.14 20.67
C PHE A 23 5.75 -21.16 19.75
N TYR A 24 5.26 -21.61 18.60
CA TYR A 24 4.54 -20.78 17.61
C TYR A 24 3.02 -21.01 17.68
N ARG A 25 2.52 -21.60 18.76
CA ARG A 25 1.09 -21.81 18.97
C ARG A 25 0.46 -20.56 19.59
N PRO A 26 -0.73 -20.13 19.13
CA PRO A 26 -1.47 -19.09 19.82
C PRO A 26 -1.89 -19.58 21.20
N LEU A 27 -1.79 -18.71 22.20
CA LEU A 27 -2.15 -19.01 23.60
C LEU A 27 -3.64 -19.36 23.76
N ILE A 28 -4.51 -18.84 22.89
CA ILE A 28 -5.94 -19.18 22.84
C ILE A 28 -6.34 -19.46 21.38
N PRO A 29 -6.47 -20.73 20.96
CA PRO A 29 -6.87 -21.07 19.60
C PRO A 29 -8.39 -20.87 19.42
N ILE A 30 -8.81 -19.66 19.06
CA ILE A 30 -10.21 -19.33 18.76
C ILE A 30 -10.54 -19.62 17.28
N ILE A 31 -9.56 -19.48 16.38
CA ILE A 31 -9.68 -19.69 14.93
C ILE A 31 -8.69 -20.78 14.50
N GLY A 32 -9.20 -21.88 13.92
CA GLY A 32 -8.40 -22.97 13.33
C GLY A 32 -9.10 -24.34 13.38
N ARG A 33 -8.97 -25.16 12.34
CA ARG A 33 -9.48 -26.54 12.31
C ARG A 33 -8.61 -27.44 13.19
N THR A 34 -9.20 -28.11 14.18
CA THR A 34 -8.58 -29.19 14.95
C THR A 34 -8.50 -30.46 14.11
N LEU A 35 -7.43 -30.64 13.33
CA LEU A 35 -7.18 -31.91 12.63
C LEU A 35 -6.57 -32.94 13.56
N SER A 36 -6.99 -34.20 13.41
CA SER A 36 -6.58 -35.36 14.20
C SER A 36 -5.14 -35.80 13.85
N ASP A 37 -4.40 -36.33 14.82
CA ASP A 37 -2.97 -36.65 14.70
C ASP A 37 -2.60 -37.62 13.57
N SER A 38 -3.58 -38.39 13.05
CA SER A 38 -3.39 -39.30 11.91
C SER A 38 -3.26 -38.61 10.55
N GLU A 39 -3.86 -37.42 10.36
CA GLU A 39 -3.87 -36.73 9.05
C GLU A 39 -2.65 -35.82 8.85
N ALA A 40 -2.07 -35.33 9.95
CA ALA A 40 -0.91 -34.45 9.94
C ALA A 40 0.42 -35.17 9.62
N ALA A 41 0.49 -36.49 9.83
CA ALA A 41 1.70 -37.29 9.59
C ALA A 41 1.88 -37.69 8.12
N ALA A 42 0.82 -37.62 7.30
CA ALA A 42 0.82 -38.07 5.91
C ALA A 42 1.14 -36.95 4.88
N GLN A 43 1.23 -35.68 5.31
CA GLN A 43 1.50 -34.56 4.40
C GLN A 43 2.99 -34.20 4.36
N GLU A 44 3.54 -34.18 3.14
CA GLU A 44 4.89 -33.71 2.85
C GLU A 44 5.06 -32.25 3.31
N LYS A 45 6.09 -31.99 4.12
CA LYS A 45 6.40 -30.62 4.54
C LYS A 45 6.75 -29.79 3.31
N PRO A 46 6.15 -28.59 3.15
CA PRO A 46 6.55 -27.69 2.08
C PRO A 46 8.05 -27.39 2.18
N PRO A 47 8.74 -27.21 1.04
CA PRO A 47 10.17 -26.96 1.02
C PRO A 47 10.50 -25.74 1.88
N LYS A 48 11.55 -25.85 2.70
CA LYS A 48 12.05 -24.73 3.50
C LYS A 48 12.41 -23.60 2.54
N THR A 49 11.75 -22.46 2.65
CA THR A 49 12.18 -21.26 1.92
C THR A 49 13.55 -20.87 2.47
N ALA A 50 14.56 -20.82 1.60
CA ALA A 50 15.88 -20.36 2.00
C ALA A 50 15.75 -18.91 2.49
N PHE A 51 16.33 -18.60 3.65
CA PHE A 51 16.42 -17.23 4.16
C PHE A 51 17.24 -16.40 3.17
N THR A 52 16.55 -15.77 2.22
CA THR A 52 17.19 -14.92 1.23
C THR A 52 17.32 -13.54 1.83
N ASN A 53 18.53 -12.99 1.80
CA ASN A 53 18.83 -11.71 2.42
C ASN A 53 17.86 -10.63 1.88
N PRO A 54 17.01 -10.01 2.73
CA PRO A 54 16.07 -8.97 2.30
C PRO A 54 16.80 -7.75 1.74
N LEU A 55 18.06 -7.51 2.13
CA LEU A 55 18.85 -6.42 1.57
C LEU A 55 19.19 -6.62 0.09
N ARG A 56 19.09 -7.86 -0.42
CA ARG A 56 19.30 -8.15 -1.84
C ARG A 56 18.21 -7.51 -2.73
N LEU A 57 17.05 -7.19 -2.14
CA LEU A 57 15.96 -6.48 -2.82
C LEU A 57 16.35 -5.04 -3.22
N PHE A 58 17.28 -4.41 -2.50
CA PHE A 58 17.77 -3.08 -2.86
C PHE A 58 18.75 -3.10 -4.04
N LEU A 59 19.24 -4.27 -4.47
CA LEU A 59 20.12 -4.35 -5.63
C LEU A 59 19.36 -4.19 -6.95
N SER A 60 18.05 -4.44 -6.98
CA SER A 60 17.26 -4.09 -8.15
C SER A 60 16.89 -2.60 -8.09
N LEU A 61 17.42 -1.86 -9.07
CA LEU A 61 17.19 -0.43 -9.20
C LEU A 61 15.69 -0.10 -9.29
N VAL A 62 14.93 -0.90 -10.04
CA VAL A 62 13.48 -0.72 -10.24
C VAL A 62 12.72 -0.81 -8.91
N ILE A 63 12.97 -1.85 -8.11
CA ILE A 63 12.30 -2.03 -6.80
C ILE A 63 12.68 -0.89 -5.85
N THR A 64 13.96 -0.53 -5.81
CA THR A 64 14.44 0.57 -4.97
C THR A 64 13.80 1.90 -5.33
N LEU A 65 13.67 2.21 -6.62
CA LEU A 65 12.99 3.42 -7.09
C LEU A 65 11.50 3.43 -6.70
N LEU A 66 10.80 2.31 -6.85
CA LEU A 66 9.40 2.18 -6.42
C LEU A 66 9.24 2.35 -4.90
N LEU A 67 10.15 1.77 -4.11
CA LEU A 67 10.18 1.91 -2.65
C LEU A 67 10.42 3.36 -2.22
N ILE A 68 11.40 4.04 -2.83
CA ILE A 68 11.69 5.46 -2.56
C ILE A 68 10.50 6.32 -2.94
N PHE A 69 9.92 6.12 -4.11
CA PHE A 69 8.74 6.86 -4.56
C PHE A 69 7.56 6.69 -3.58
N ASN A 70 7.28 5.46 -3.14
CA ASN A 70 6.25 5.18 -2.15
C ASN A 70 6.55 5.85 -0.80
N ALA A 71 7.81 5.84 -0.37
CA ALA A 71 8.25 6.47 0.86
C ALA A 71 8.09 8.00 0.83
N VAL A 72 8.39 8.65 -0.30
CA VAL A 72 8.17 10.09 -0.49
C VAL A 72 6.68 10.43 -0.39
N LEU A 73 5.81 9.69 -1.09
CA LEU A 73 4.37 9.92 -1.01
C LEU A 73 3.83 9.76 0.41
N CYS A 74 4.27 8.71 1.11
CA CYS A 74 3.85 8.50 2.49
C CYS A 74 4.41 9.57 3.43
N ALA A 75 5.63 10.04 3.19
CA ALA A 75 6.21 11.13 3.95
C ALA A 75 5.32 12.38 3.82
N VAL A 76 5.02 12.80 2.59
CA VAL A 76 4.12 13.95 2.33
C VAL A 76 2.76 13.77 3.01
N PHE A 77 2.16 12.58 2.92
CA PHE A 77 0.91 12.27 3.61
C PHE A 77 1.02 12.43 5.14
N TYR A 78 2.08 11.92 5.75
CA TYR A 78 2.30 12.10 7.18
C TYR A 78 2.59 13.55 7.55
N GLY A 79 3.31 14.30 6.69
CA GLY A 79 3.53 15.73 6.86
C GLY A 79 2.22 16.51 6.84
N VAL A 80 1.36 16.28 5.83
CA VAL A 80 0.01 16.87 5.77
C VAL A 80 -0.75 16.52 7.03
N THR A 81 -0.84 15.24 7.38
CA THR A 81 -1.59 14.75 8.55
C THR A 81 -1.08 15.36 9.87
N ALA A 82 0.23 15.44 10.07
CA ALA A 82 0.83 16.05 11.25
C ALA A 82 0.53 17.55 11.35
N SER A 83 0.55 18.24 10.20
CA SER A 83 0.29 19.68 10.13
C SER A 83 -1.20 20.05 10.24
N ILE A 84 -2.15 19.11 10.11
CA ILE A 84 -3.60 19.43 10.19
C ILE A 84 -3.91 20.18 11.49
N SER A 85 -3.47 19.64 12.63
CA SER A 85 -3.77 20.22 13.94
C SER A 85 -3.20 21.63 14.08
N THR A 86 -1.93 21.84 13.73
CA THR A 86 -1.26 23.13 13.88
C THR A 86 -1.85 24.17 12.94
N LEU A 87 -2.08 23.81 11.67
CA LEU A 87 -2.63 24.72 10.68
C LEU A 87 -4.09 25.10 10.92
N PHE A 88 -4.93 24.17 11.39
CA PHE A 88 -6.33 24.48 11.66
C PHE A 88 -6.52 25.35 12.91
N VAL A 89 -5.71 25.16 13.95
CA VAL A 89 -5.70 26.05 15.13
C VAL A 89 -5.34 27.48 14.72
N GLU A 90 -4.35 27.65 13.84
CA GLU A 90 -3.89 28.96 13.39
C GLU A 90 -4.85 29.63 12.39
N ALA A 91 -5.38 28.86 11.44
CA ALA A 91 -6.29 29.37 10.43
C ALA A 91 -7.69 29.68 10.97
N TYR A 92 -8.16 28.91 11.97
CA TYR A 92 -9.52 29.00 12.49
C TYR A 92 -9.57 28.95 14.04
N PRO A 93 -9.31 30.08 14.72
CA PRO A 93 -9.27 30.15 16.18
C PRO A 93 -10.59 29.83 16.89
N SER A 94 -11.70 29.77 16.16
CA SER A 94 -13.03 29.49 16.70
C SER A 94 -13.31 28.00 16.89
N LEU A 95 -12.46 27.10 16.38
CA LEU A 95 -12.67 25.66 16.56
C LEU A 95 -12.10 25.17 17.89
N THR A 96 -12.82 24.22 18.46
CA THR A 96 -12.40 23.45 19.63
C THR A 96 -11.45 22.31 19.23
N GLU A 97 -10.66 21.81 20.17
CA GLU A 97 -9.75 20.68 19.95
C GLU A 97 -10.46 19.42 19.43
N ILE A 98 -11.70 19.19 19.87
CA ILE A 98 -12.52 18.06 19.43
C ILE A 98 -12.87 18.22 17.95
N GLU A 99 -13.29 19.41 17.51
CA GLU A 99 -13.65 19.67 16.11
C GLU A 99 -12.43 19.58 15.18
N ILE A 100 -11.25 19.99 15.64
CA ILE A 100 -9.99 19.77 14.93
C ILE A 100 -9.71 18.27 14.80
N GLY A 101 -9.94 17.51 15.87
CA GLY A 101 -9.89 16.05 15.84
C GLY A 101 -10.84 15.44 14.81
N LEU A 102 -12.06 15.98 14.67
CA LEU A 102 -13.02 15.55 13.65
C LEU A 102 -12.54 15.81 12.22
N CYS A 103 -11.69 16.82 11.98
CA CYS A 103 -11.16 17.08 10.64
C CYS A 103 -10.31 15.92 10.11
N PHE A 104 -9.66 15.13 10.98
CA PHE A 104 -8.95 13.91 10.58
C PHE A 104 -9.87 12.83 9.99
N LEU A 105 -11.18 12.88 10.26
CA LEU A 105 -12.14 11.96 9.63
C LEU A 105 -12.28 12.23 8.13
N ALA A 106 -12.01 13.44 7.66
CA ALA A 106 -12.10 13.77 6.24
C ALA A 106 -11.04 13.00 5.44
N ILE A 107 -9.77 13.12 5.85
CA ILE A 107 -8.67 12.39 5.21
C ILE A 107 -8.83 10.88 5.38
N GLY A 108 -9.21 10.41 6.57
CA GLY A 108 -9.47 8.99 6.83
C GLY A 108 -10.63 8.44 5.98
N GLY A 109 -11.71 9.20 5.84
CA GLY A 109 -12.84 8.86 4.98
C GLY A 109 -12.43 8.74 3.52
N GLY A 110 -11.66 9.71 3.01
CA GLY A 110 -11.08 9.65 1.66
C GLY A 110 -10.25 8.39 1.43
N MET A 111 -9.41 8.01 2.40
CA MET A 111 -8.62 6.78 2.34
C MET A 111 -9.47 5.51 2.35
N LEU A 112 -10.56 5.46 3.14
CA LEU A 112 -11.48 4.31 3.16
C LEU A 112 -12.16 4.14 1.81
N PHE A 113 -12.69 5.23 1.23
CA PHE A 113 -13.27 5.20 -0.11
C PHE A 113 -12.23 4.81 -1.16
N GLY A 114 -11.03 5.39 -1.10
CA GLY A 114 -9.94 5.08 -2.02
C GLY A 114 -9.56 3.60 -2.00
N SER A 115 -9.40 3.00 -0.82
CA SER A 115 -9.04 1.58 -0.70
C SER A 115 -10.10 0.66 -1.34
N CYS A 116 -11.38 0.90 -1.05
CA CYS A 116 -12.49 0.10 -1.58
C CYS A 116 -12.63 0.21 -3.11
N PHE A 117 -12.50 1.42 -3.67
CA PHE A 117 -12.66 1.63 -5.11
C PHE A 117 -11.42 1.23 -5.90
N THR A 118 -10.22 1.51 -5.38
CA THR A 118 -8.97 1.25 -6.10
C THR A 118 -8.75 -0.22 -6.35
N GLY A 119 -9.02 -1.09 -5.37
CA GLY A 119 -8.88 -2.53 -5.56
C GLY A 119 -9.72 -3.03 -6.74
N ARG A 120 -10.99 -2.61 -6.81
CA ARG A 120 -11.90 -2.96 -7.91
C ARG A 120 -11.46 -2.38 -9.26
N ILE A 121 -10.97 -1.14 -9.29
CA ILE A 121 -10.48 -0.50 -10.52
C ILE A 121 -9.23 -1.24 -11.00
N LEU A 122 -8.28 -1.51 -10.12
CA LEU A 122 -7.03 -2.19 -10.46
C LEU A 122 -7.28 -3.62 -10.94
N ASP A 123 -8.19 -4.36 -10.29
CA ASP A 123 -8.59 -5.71 -10.72
C ASP A 123 -9.25 -5.70 -12.11
N LYS A 124 -10.12 -4.71 -12.38
CA LYS A 124 -10.76 -4.55 -13.70
C LYS A 124 -9.74 -4.21 -14.79
N GLU A 125 -8.83 -3.29 -14.50
CA GLU A 125 -7.80 -2.87 -15.44
C GLU A 125 -6.82 -4.02 -15.73
N TYR A 126 -6.41 -4.75 -14.69
CA TYR A 126 -5.58 -5.95 -14.83
C TYR A 126 -6.27 -7.02 -15.67
N ARG A 127 -7.55 -7.31 -15.40
CA ARG A 127 -8.34 -8.26 -16.18
C ARG A 127 -8.47 -7.83 -17.64
N LYS A 128 -8.72 -6.54 -17.89
CA LYS A 128 -8.82 -6.01 -19.26
C LYS A 128 -7.49 -6.13 -20.02
N VAL A 129 -6.35 -5.87 -19.37
CA VAL A 129 -5.04 -6.04 -19.99
C VAL A 129 -4.77 -7.52 -20.29
N LYS A 130 -5.12 -8.40 -19.35
CA LYS A 130 -5.04 -9.86 -19.52
C LYS A 130 -5.89 -10.33 -20.71
N GLU A 131 -7.16 -9.95 -20.78
CA GLU A 131 -8.07 -10.33 -21.86
C GLU A 131 -7.58 -9.84 -23.23
N ASN A 132 -7.05 -8.61 -23.31
CA ASN A 132 -6.49 -8.08 -24.57
C ASN A 132 -5.24 -8.84 -25.02
N LEU A 133 -4.40 -9.30 -24.08
CA LEU A 133 -3.20 -10.09 -24.42
C LEU A 133 -3.56 -11.53 -24.78
N GLU A 134 -4.53 -12.14 -24.07
CA GLU A 134 -5.07 -13.45 -24.45
C GLU A 134 -5.70 -13.43 -25.84
N GLN A 135 -6.41 -12.36 -26.20
CA GLN A 135 -6.99 -12.21 -27.52
C GLN A 135 -5.91 -12.03 -28.60
N LYS A 136 -4.88 -11.22 -28.35
CA LYS A 136 -3.74 -11.07 -29.27
C LYS A 136 -2.99 -12.39 -29.50
N CYS A 137 -2.79 -13.21 -28.47
CA CYS A 137 -2.18 -14.54 -28.63
C CYS A 137 -3.07 -15.55 -29.38
N ARG A 138 -4.40 -15.38 -29.34
CA ARG A 138 -5.33 -16.21 -30.13
C ARG A 138 -5.36 -15.80 -31.60
N ASP A 139 -5.21 -14.51 -31.86
CA ASP A 139 -5.23 -13.93 -33.21
C ASP A 139 -3.88 -14.03 -33.94
N ASP A 140 -2.79 -14.37 -33.23
CA ASP A 140 -1.45 -14.56 -33.78
C ASP A 140 -1.18 -16.04 -34.15
N PRO A 141 -1.09 -16.39 -35.44
CA PRO A 141 -0.91 -17.78 -35.89
C PRO A 141 0.47 -18.38 -35.63
N GLU A 142 1.48 -17.61 -35.22
CA GLU A 142 2.83 -18.11 -34.86
C GLU A 142 3.03 -18.32 -33.35
N SER A 143 2.04 -17.95 -32.53
CA SER A 143 2.12 -18.10 -31.08
C SER A 143 2.11 -19.58 -30.65
N THR A 144 3.24 -20.06 -30.15
CA THR A 144 3.37 -21.40 -29.51
C THR A 144 2.76 -21.41 -28.09
N MET A 145 2.29 -20.27 -27.60
CA MET A 145 1.93 -20.04 -26.21
C MET A 145 0.43 -20.18 -25.99
N LYS A 146 0.03 -20.98 -24.99
CA LYS A 146 -1.38 -21.15 -24.64
C LYS A 146 -1.91 -19.84 -24.02
N PRO A 147 -3.16 -19.44 -24.31
CA PRO A 147 -3.77 -18.23 -23.73
C PRO A 147 -3.70 -18.19 -22.19
N GLU A 148 -3.74 -19.36 -21.55
CA GLU A 148 -3.72 -19.51 -20.09
C GLU A 148 -2.35 -19.18 -19.46
N ASP A 149 -1.26 -19.23 -20.23
CA ASP A 149 0.11 -19.00 -19.76
C ASP A 149 0.62 -17.56 -20.07
N VAL A 150 -0.21 -16.70 -20.67
CA VAL A 150 0.13 -15.29 -20.99
C VAL A 150 0.47 -14.47 -19.74
N THR A 151 -0.11 -14.82 -18.59
CA THR A 151 0.24 -14.21 -17.29
C THR A 151 1.54 -14.75 -16.67
N LYS A 152 2.11 -15.83 -17.20
CA LYS A 152 3.38 -16.42 -16.75
C LYS A 152 4.55 -16.06 -17.66
N ASP A 153 4.29 -15.38 -18.77
CA ASP A 153 5.32 -14.86 -19.66
C ASP A 153 6.17 -13.83 -18.91
N GLU A 154 7.50 -13.99 -18.96
CA GLU A 154 8.46 -13.03 -18.39
C GLU A 154 8.31 -11.63 -19.00
N ASN A 155 7.69 -11.53 -20.18
CA ASN A 155 7.44 -10.28 -20.89
C ASN A 155 6.08 -9.62 -20.63
N PHE A 156 5.24 -10.13 -19.71
CA PHE A 156 3.99 -9.44 -19.39
C PHE A 156 4.31 -8.04 -18.80
N PRO A 157 3.83 -6.94 -19.41
CA PRO A 157 4.16 -5.59 -18.96
C PRO A 157 3.33 -5.22 -17.72
N ILE A 158 3.62 -5.88 -16.60
CA ILE A 158 2.90 -5.75 -15.33
C ILE A 158 3.04 -4.34 -14.77
N GLU A 159 4.19 -3.71 -15.03
CA GLU A 159 4.46 -2.31 -14.73
C GLU A 159 3.49 -1.40 -15.50
N TYR A 160 3.38 -1.54 -16.82
CA TYR A 160 2.47 -0.72 -17.62
C TYR A 160 1.00 -0.95 -17.24
N ALA A 161 0.60 -2.20 -17.01
CA ALA A 161 -0.76 -2.56 -16.64
C ALA A 161 -1.21 -1.91 -15.32
N ARG A 162 -0.29 -1.75 -14.37
CA ARG A 162 -0.58 -1.16 -13.05
C ARG A 162 -0.29 0.33 -12.95
N LEU A 163 0.75 0.83 -13.62
CA LEU A 163 1.10 2.24 -13.62
C LEU A 163 0.21 3.09 -14.53
N ARG A 164 -0.62 2.52 -15.42
CA ARG A 164 -1.44 3.32 -16.37
C ARG A 164 -2.26 4.42 -15.70
N THR A 165 -2.89 4.14 -14.58
CA THR A 165 -3.79 5.09 -13.88
C THR A 165 -3.03 5.95 -12.86
N MET A 166 -1.77 5.59 -12.55
CA MET A 166 -0.97 6.20 -11.50
C MET A 166 -0.58 7.66 -11.77
N PRO A 167 -0.18 8.08 -13.00
CA PRO A 167 0.10 9.48 -13.31
C PRO A 167 -1.10 10.40 -13.04
N ILE A 168 -2.32 9.93 -13.36
CA ILE A 168 -3.54 10.71 -13.16
C ILE A 168 -3.76 10.95 -11.66
N TYR A 169 -3.67 9.90 -10.84
CA TYR A 169 -3.78 10.03 -9.39
C TYR A 169 -2.67 10.90 -8.81
N TYR A 170 -1.44 10.80 -9.32
CA TYR A 170 -0.31 11.60 -8.84
C TYR A 170 -0.49 13.09 -9.14
N VAL A 171 -0.89 13.45 -10.36
CA VAL A 171 -1.18 14.85 -10.71
C VAL A 171 -2.32 15.37 -9.85
N LEU A 172 -3.38 14.59 -9.67
CA LEU A 172 -4.51 14.96 -8.82
C LEU A 172 -4.10 15.16 -7.36
N PHE A 173 -3.21 14.30 -6.83
CA PHE A 173 -2.64 14.43 -5.49
C PHE A 173 -1.84 15.74 -5.33
N VAL A 174 -0.93 16.03 -6.27
CA VAL A 174 -0.11 17.25 -6.22
C VAL A 174 -0.98 18.51 -6.29
N VAL A 175 -1.95 18.55 -7.22
CA VAL A 175 -2.88 19.67 -7.34
C VAL A 175 -3.72 19.83 -6.07
N ALA A 176 -4.19 18.73 -5.48
CA ALA A 176 -4.95 18.77 -4.23
C ALA A 176 -4.12 19.28 -3.05
N CYS A 177 -2.85 18.88 -2.93
CA CYS A 177 -1.93 19.38 -1.91
C CYS A 177 -1.67 20.89 -2.05
N ILE A 178 -1.43 21.37 -3.27
CA ILE A 178 -1.21 22.81 -3.53
C ILE A 178 -2.48 23.60 -3.22
N ALA A 179 -3.64 23.14 -3.69
CA ALA A 179 -4.92 23.78 -3.40
C ALA A 179 -5.21 23.79 -1.89
N TYR A 180 -4.83 22.74 -1.17
CA TYR A 180 -5.01 22.64 0.28
C TYR A 180 -4.18 23.67 1.03
N GLY A 181 -2.89 23.81 0.69
CA GLY A 181 -2.01 24.83 1.25
C GLY A 181 -2.55 26.24 0.99
N TRP A 182 -2.95 26.53 -0.25
CA TRP A 182 -3.53 27.82 -0.62
C TRP A 182 -4.83 28.12 0.14
N CYS A 183 -5.73 27.14 0.26
CA CYS A 183 -6.98 27.34 0.99
C CYS A 183 -6.72 27.72 2.46
N LEU A 184 -5.72 27.12 3.09
CA LEU A 184 -5.33 27.45 4.47
C LEU A 184 -4.65 28.81 4.57
N ASP A 185 -3.76 29.15 3.64
CA ASP A 185 -3.11 30.47 3.58
C ASP A 185 -4.13 31.61 3.45
N ARG A 186 -5.15 31.43 2.59
CA ARG A 186 -6.23 32.40 2.40
C ARG A 186 -7.33 32.35 3.45
N LYS A 187 -7.28 31.42 4.41
CA LYS A 187 -8.28 31.23 5.46
C LYS A 187 -9.71 31.17 4.89
N VAL A 188 -9.90 30.40 3.81
CA VAL A 188 -11.20 30.24 3.16
C VAL A 188 -12.19 29.49 4.08
N ASN A 189 -13.42 29.22 3.63
CA ASN A 189 -14.32 28.39 4.43
C ASN A 189 -13.72 26.99 4.69
N ILE A 190 -13.80 26.51 5.93
CA ILE A 190 -13.26 25.22 6.39
C ILE A 190 -13.69 24.03 5.51
N ALA A 191 -14.87 24.10 4.89
CA ALA A 191 -15.36 23.07 3.97
C ALA A 191 -14.39 22.81 2.78
N GLY A 192 -13.68 23.84 2.30
CA GLY A 192 -12.72 23.72 1.20
C GLY A 192 -11.55 22.78 1.54
N PRO A 193 -10.75 23.08 2.59
CA PRO A 193 -9.70 22.20 3.09
C PRO A 193 -10.18 20.78 3.39
N LEU A 194 -11.38 20.59 3.95
CA LEU A 194 -11.96 19.27 4.22
C LEU A 194 -12.20 18.44 2.96
N ILE A 195 -12.75 19.04 1.91
CA ILE A 195 -12.98 18.37 0.61
C ILE A 195 -11.63 17.98 -0.02
N LEU A 196 -10.65 18.88 0.07
CA LEU A 196 -9.31 18.61 -0.43
C LEU A 196 -8.60 17.50 0.37
N GLN A 197 -8.80 17.42 1.69
CA GLN A 197 -8.29 16.31 2.50
C GLN A 197 -8.88 14.95 2.09
N ILE A 198 -10.19 14.89 1.76
CA ILE A 198 -10.81 13.68 1.20
C ILE A 198 -10.11 13.29 -0.11
N LEU A 199 -9.85 14.26 -0.99
CA LEU A 199 -9.21 14.02 -2.29
C LEU A 199 -7.75 13.56 -2.14
N ILE A 200 -6.98 14.19 -1.24
CA ILE A 200 -5.62 13.79 -0.87
C ILE A 200 -5.62 12.36 -0.32
N GLY A 201 -6.51 12.06 0.63
CA GLY A 201 -6.65 10.73 1.23
C GLY A 201 -6.99 9.66 0.20
N TYR A 202 -7.93 9.95 -0.71
CA TYR A 202 -8.31 9.07 -1.81
C TYR A 202 -7.14 8.79 -2.76
N THR A 203 -6.50 9.84 -3.27
CA THR A 203 -5.41 9.69 -4.25
C THR A 203 -4.19 9.02 -3.67
N VAL A 204 -3.77 9.37 -2.45
CA VAL A 204 -2.58 8.78 -1.84
C VAL A 204 -2.76 7.29 -1.56
N ILE A 205 -3.90 6.87 -1.00
CA ILE A 205 -4.12 5.45 -0.72
C ILE A 205 -4.20 4.64 -2.01
N SER A 206 -4.78 5.21 -3.09
CA SER A 206 -4.85 4.56 -4.39
C SER A 206 -3.46 4.30 -4.96
N ILE A 207 -2.57 5.30 -4.93
CA ILE A 207 -1.21 5.17 -5.44
C ILE A 207 -0.41 4.18 -4.58
N MET A 208 -0.48 4.33 -3.26
CA MET A 208 0.27 3.47 -2.34
C MET A 208 -0.13 2.00 -2.44
N ASN A 209 -1.44 1.72 -2.53
CA ASN A 209 -1.93 0.35 -2.75
C ASN A 209 -1.41 -0.20 -4.08
N THR A 210 -1.49 0.57 -5.16
CA THR A 210 -1.02 0.14 -6.49
C THR A 210 0.46 -0.21 -6.49
N ILE A 211 1.31 0.63 -5.89
CA ILE A 211 2.74 0.36 -5.75
C ILE A 211 2.97 -0.86 -4.87
N GLN A 212 2.30 -0.95 -3.72
CA GLN A 212 2.45 -2.09 -2.80
C GLN A 212 2.13 -3.41 -3.50
N THR A 213 1.07 -3.46 -4.31
CA THR A 213 0.75 -4.65 -5.09
C THR A 213 1.83 -4.88 -6.15
N LEU A 214 2.26 -3.85 -6.89
CA LEU A 214 3.29 -4.00 -7.94
C LEU A 214 4.61 -4.57 -7.39
N ILE A 215 5.10 -4.09 -6.25
CA ILE A 215 6.38 -4.56 -5.70
C ILE A 215 6.26 -6.05 -5.26
N VAL A 216 5.10 -6.47 -4.74
CA VAL A 216 4.87 -7.88 -4.40
C VAL A 216 4.79 -8.76 -5.65
N ASP A 217 4.15 -8.27 -6.72
CA ASP A 217 4.06 -8.99 -7.99
C ASP A 217 5.41 -9.11 -8.69
N LEU A 218 6.28 -8.11 -8.59
CA LEU A 218 7.63 -8.15 -9.16
C LEU A 218 8.54 -9.18 -8.48
N ASN A 219 8.24 -9.58 -7.24
CA ASN A 219 9.04 -10.58 -6.54
C ASN A 219 8.18 -11.41 -5.57
N PRO A 220 7.39 -12.35 -6.11
CA PRO A 220 6.43 -13.15 -5.34
C PRO A 220 7.13 -14.10 -4.36
N SER A 221 8.39 -14.46 -4.62
CA SER A 221 9.18 -15.34 -3.75
C SER A 221 9.56 -14.70 -2.41
N GLN A 222 9.63 -13.37 -2.34
CA GLN A 222 10.07 -12.60 -1.16
C GLN A 222 9.04 -11.53 -0.74
N GLY A 223 7.75 -11.75 -1.00
CA GLY A 223 6.69 -10.77 -0.72
C GLY A 223 6.66 -10.26 0.73
N SER A 224 6.89 -11.12 1.73
CA SER A 224 6.95 -10.72 3.13
C SER A 224 8.14 -9.81 3.44
N SER A 225 9.33 -10.16 2.95
CA SER A 225 10.54 -9.34 3.12
C SER A 225 10.40 -7.97 2.46
N ILE A 226 9.85 -7.94 1.25
CA ILE A 226 9.56 -6.70 0.51
C ILE A 226 8.60 -5.80 1.27
N THR A 227 7.53 -6.38 1.81
CA THR A 227 6.53 -5.62 2.56
C THR A 227 7.14 -5.03 3.83
N ALA A 228 8.02 -5.77 4.51
CA ALA A 228 8.76 -5.28 5.67
C ALA A 228 9.71 -4.14 5.30
N CYS A 229 10.51 -4.30 4.23
CA CYS A 229 11.39 -3.24 3.73
C CYS A 229 10.62 -1.98 3.34
N ASN A 230 9.49 -2.13 2.63
CA ASN A 230 8.62 -1.02 2.26
C ASN A 230 8.12 -0.26 3.49
N ASN A 231 7.59 -0.97 4.49
CA ASN A 231 7.13 -0.35 5.73
C ASN A 231 8.25 0.37 6.47
N LEU A 232 9.45 -0.22 6.53
CA LEU A 232 10.60 0.40 7.19
C LEU A 232 10.97 1.74 6.54
N ILE A 233 11.23 1.76 5.23
CA ILE A 233 11.63 2.98 4.50
C ILE A 233 10.54 4.04 4.62
N ARG A 234 9.28 3.63 4.45
CA ARG A 234 8.11 4.49 4.51
C ARG A 234 7.96 5.18 5.87
N CYS A 235 8.07 4.40 6.94
CA CYS A 235 7.98 4.93 8.30
C CYS A 235 9.18 5.83 8.63
N THR A 236 10.40 5.46 8.20
CA THR A 236 11.59 6.31 8.38
C THR A 236 11.45 7.63 7.65
N ALA A 237 11.03 7.64 6.38
CA ALA A 237 10.81 8.87 5.62
C ALA A 237 9.71 9.75 6.24
N GLY A 238 8.62 9.13 6.70
CA GLY A 238 7.56 9.82 7.45
C GLY A 238 8.08 10.46 8.73
N ALA A 239 8.83 9.72 9.55
CA ALA A 239 9.41 10.25 10.79
C ALA A 239 10.35 11.43 10.53
N VAL A 240 11.21 11.33 9.50
CA VAL A 240 12.11 12.42 9.10
C VAL A 240 11.30 13.65 8.70
N LEU A 241 10.31 13.53 7.80
CA LEU A 241 9.54 14.69 7.37
C LEU A 241 8.74 15.32 8.52
N VAL A 242 8.06 14.51 9.33
CA VAL A 242 7.29 15.01 10.49
C VAL A 242 8.19 15.73 11.49
N SER A 243 9.45 15.30 11.66
CA SER A 243 10.38 15.99 12.57
C SER A 243 10.77 17.40 12.12
N VAL A 244 10.67 17.70 10.82
CA VAL A 244 11.08 18.99 10.24
C VAL A 244 9.93 19.82 9.68
N ILE A 245 8.70 19.26 9.60
CA ILE A 245 7.57 19.89 8.90
C ILE A 245 7.22 21.26 9.49
N ASP A 246 7.20 21.39 10.82
CA ASP A 246 6.89 22.67 11.48
C ASP A 246 7.97 23.73 11.21
N LEU A 247 9.24 23.33 11.07
CA LEU A 247 10.33 24.25 10.70
C LEU A 247 10.16 24.74 9.26
N ILE A 248 9.78 23.83 8.36
CA ILE A 248 9.53 24.13 6.95
C ILE A 248 8.36 25.11 6.83
N ILE A 249 7.23 24.83 7.50
CA ILE A 249 6.04 25.69 7.48
C ILE A 249 6.36 27.08 8.03
N LYS A 250 7.12 27.17 9.15
CA LYS A 250 7.52 28.46 9.72
C LYS A 250 8.43 29.28 8.81
N ALA A 251 9.27 28.64 8.01
CA ALA A 251 10.22 29.31 7.13
C ALA A 251 9.62 29.72 5.79
N MET A 252 8.76 28.88 5.19
CA MET A 252 8.23 29.09 3.84
C MET A 252 6.79 29.58 3.81
N GLY A 253 6.04 29.44 4.90
CA GLY A 253 4.59 29.64 4.93
C GLY A 253 3.81 28.37 4.58
N VAL A 254 2.48 28.50 4.58
CA VAL A 254 1.53 27.39 4.40
C VAL A 254 1.14 27.17 2.92
N GLY A 255 1.31 28.21 2.09
CA GLY A 255 0.92 28.25 0.67
C GLY A 255 2.04 27.94 -0.31
#